data_AF-A0A7J7MDF6-F1
#
_entry.id   AF-A0A7J7MDF6-F1
#
_cell.length_a   1.000
_cell.length_b   1.000
_cell.length_c   1.000
_cell.angle_alpha   90.00
_cell.angle_beta   90.00
_cell.angle_gamma   90.00
#
_symmetry.space_group_name_H-M   'P 1'
#
loop_
_entity.id
_entity.type
_entity.pdbx_description
1 polymer ?
#
loop_
_entity_poly.entity_id
_entity_poly.type
_entity_poly.pdbx_seq_one_letter_code
_entity_poly.pdbx_strand_id
1 'polypeptide(L)'
;MSEEPQTEVSQKETATPIDDTYPPDKSLLLSFKFHRARFIYLGQEPSCLRVHHHAPTWHFEKEITIVRDLVMLVGLDRISEISYEHYNARLISTIYEHWQPKANTFYFIWGEMTLSLDDVQYLIGLSADSDVPITEGSWSLSKLVEIFKKNLYQDNNFFNSIKTGGQSNSLSVIKLVNFYAGKLEKYNDSIQNERPAEQKKNAMSALYVARTYMLYVLGTFLLPVKNGSYVTARYLHFFEKDKENIKWSWGFIVLEHLFHNLGTTSRTDGK
;
A
#
# COMPACT_ATOMS: atom_id res chain seq x y z
N MET A 1 22.75 42.84 -57.44
CA MET A 1 23.03 41.76 -58.41
C MET A 1 23.74 40.66 -57.65
N SER A 2 23.02 39.55 -57.48
CA SER A 2 23.49 38.16 -57.39
C SER A 2 24.30 37.69 -56.18
N GLU A 3 23.72 36.69 -55.53
CA GLU A 3 24.19 35.86 -54.41
C GLU A 3 25.35 34.92 -54.82
N GLU A 4 26.17 34.53 -53.84
CA GLU A 4 26.81 33.22 -53.78
C GLU A 4 26.51 32.62 -52.39
N PRO A 5 25.96 31.39 -52.29
CA PRO A 5 25.67 30.78 -51.00
C PRO A 5 26.89 30.00 -50.47
N GLN A 6 27.36 30.35 -49.27
CA GLN A 6 28.23 29.47 -48.49
C GLN A 6 27.41 28.29 -47.97
N THR A 7 27.82 27.08 -48.34
CA THR A 7 27.23 25.83 -47.91
C THR A 7 27.71 25.51 -46.48
N GLU A 8 26.92 25.85 -45.47
CA GLU A 8 27.13 25.31 -44.11
C GLU A 8 26.66 23.84 -44.08
N VAL A 9 27.63 22.94 -44.07
CA VAL A 9 27.42 21.51 -43.82
C VAL A 9 27.03 21.36 -42.35
N SER A 10 25.73 21.27 -42.08
CA SER A 10 25.20 20.83 -40.79
C SER A 10 25.53 19.34 -40.62
N GLN A 11 26.60 19.05 -39.88
CA GLN A 11 26.85 17.72 -39.35
C GLN A 11 25.75 17.40 -38.34
N LYS A 12 24.71 16.68 -38.78
CA LYS A 12 23.82 15.96 -37.88
C LYS A 12 24.67 14.87 -37.22
N GLU A 13 25.06 15.09 -35.97
CA GLU A 13 25.38 14.00 -35.06
C GLU A 13 24.16 13.09 -34.97
N THR A 14 24.15 12.02 -35.76
CA THR A 14 23.24 10.91 -35.55
C THR A 14 23.69 10.23 -34.28
N ALA A 15 23.07 10.59 -33.15
CA ALA A 15 23.13 9.80 -31.94
C ALA A 15 22.80 8.34 -32.32
N THR A 16 23.75 7.44 -32.07
CA THR A 16 23.51 6.00 -32.16
C THR A 16 22.26 5.68 -31.35
N PRO A 17 21.32 4.87 -31.85
CA PRO A 17 20.19 4.43 -31.05
C PRO A 17 20.77 3.76 -29.81
N ILE A 18 20.50 4.34 -28.63
CA ILE A 18 20.75 3.63 -27.38
C ILE A 18 19.93 2.35 -27.50
N ASP A 19 20.60 1.21 -27.55
CA ASP A 19 19.94 -0.09 -27.49
C ASP A 19 19.34 -0.23 -26.09
N ASP A 20 18.14 0.33 -25.93
CA ASP A 20 17.38 0.37 -24.69
C ASP A 20 16.84 -1.01 -24.28
N THR A 21 17.28 -2.09 -24.93
CA THR A 21 16.88 -3.46 -24.61
C THR A 21 17.73 -4.06 -23.48
N TYR A 22 17.75 -3.41 -22.33
CA TYR A 22 18.28 -4.01 -21.10
C TYR A 22 17.21 -4.89 -20.42
N PRO A 23 17.53 -6.12 -19.98
CA PRO A 23 18.82 -6.80 -20.08
C PRO A 23 19.10 -7.43 -21.46
N PRO A 24 20.37 -7.47 -21.91
CA PRO A 24 20.77 -7.97 -23.23
C PRO A 24 20.47 -9.46 -23.45
N ASP A 25 20.50 -10.26 -22.38
CA ASP A 25 20.24 -11.70 -22.43
C ASP A 25 18.86 -12.05 -21.84
N LYS A 26 17.94 -12.44 -22.72
CA LYS A 26 16.56 -12.82 -22.36
C LYS A 26 16.47 -14.14 -21.61
N SER A 27 17.49 -14.98 -21.69
CA SER A 27 17.52 -16.26 -20.97
C SER A 27 17.59 -16.05 -19.45
N LEU A 28 18.14 -14.90 -19.03
CA LEU A 28 18.20 -14.47 -17.63
C LEU A 28 16.82 -14.04 -17.10
N LEU A 29 15.91 -13.60 -17.97
CA LEU A 29 14.56 -13.18 -17.62
C LEU A 29 13.60 -14.37 -17.54
N LEU A 30 13.81 -15.22 -16.55
CA LEU A 30 12.90 -16.30 -16.23
C LEU A 30 11.47 -15.75 -16.03
N SER A 31 10.51 -16.23 -16.84
CA SER A 31 9.09 -15.75 -16.94
C SER A 31 8.83 -14.48 -17.77
N PHE A 32 9.81 -13.99 -18.53
CA PHE A 32 9.65 -12.84 -19.46
C PHE A 32 8.47 -12.95 -20.42
N LYS A 33 8.12 -14.17 -20.83
CA LYS A 33 6.96 -14.44 -21.69
C LYS A 33 5.65 -13.83 -21.17
N PHE A 34 5.53 -13.68 -19.86
CA PHE A 34 4.39 -13.09 -19.17
C PHE A 34 4.77 -11.79 -18.46
N HIS A 35 5.87 -11.15 -18.83
CA HIS A 35 6.30 -9.91 -18.21
C HIS A 35 5.84 -8.71 -19.01
N ARG A 36 5.45 -7.63 -18.33
CA ARG A 36 5.00 -6.39 -18.98
C ARG A 36 6.09 -5.76 -19.86
N ALA A 37 7.36 -5.84 -19.46
CA ALA A 37 8.49 -5.35 -20.27
C ALA A 37 8.61 -6.06 -21.64
N ARG A 38 7.96 -7.20 -21.84
CA ARG A 38 7.90 -7.87 -23.15
C ARG A 38 7.30 -6.98 -24.24
N PHE A 39 6.33 -6.12 -23.90
CA PHE A 39 5.76 -5.18 -24.86
C PHE A 39 6.81 -4.20 -25.37
N ILE A 40 7.57 -3.60 -24.46
CA ILE A 40 8.66 -2.65 -24.78
C ILE A 40 9.69 -3.33 -25.68
N TYR A 41 10.10 -4.54 -25.34
CA TYR A 41 11.05 -5.32 -26.14
C TYR A 41 10.57 -5.60 -27.57
N LEU A 42 9.27 -5.78 -27.76
CA LEU A 42 8.67 -5.97 -29.09
C LEU A 42 8.44 -4.65 -29.84
N GLY A 43 8.95 -3.52 -29.34
CA GLY A 43 8.74 -2.19 -29.89
C GLY A 43 7.31 -1.68 -29.68
N GLN A 44 6.57 -2.23 -28.71
CA GLN A 44 5.21 -1.83 -28.38
C GLN A 44 5.20 -0.99 -27.11
N GLU A 45 4.48 0.13 -27.11
CA GLU A 45 4.30 0.93 -25.91
C GLU A 45 3.23 0.30 -24.99
N PRO A 46 3.59 -0.19 -23.79
CA PRO A 46 2.61 -0.77 -22.89
C PRO A 46 1.72 0.33 -22.28
N SER A 47 0.40 0.13 -22.29
CA SER A 47 -0.54 1.09 -21.69
C SER A 47 -0.27 1.30 -20.20
N CYS A 48 -0.16 2.55 -19.74
CA CYS A 48 0.12 2.86 -18.33
C CYS A 48 -0.84 2.14 -17.37
N LEU A 49 -0.32 1.74 -16.21
CA LEU A 49 -1.14 1.21 -15.12
C LEU A 49 -2.13 2.28 -14.66
N ARG A 50 -3.37 1.86 -14.39
CA ARG A 50 -4.35 2.71 -13.73
C ARG A 50 -3.99 2.80 -12.25
N VAL A 51 -3.76 4.01 -11.78
CA VAL A 51 -3.52 4.29 -10.37
C VAL A 51 -4.84 4.72 -9.75
N HIS A 52 -5.30 3.98 -8.75
CA HIS A 52 -6.49 4.31 -7.98
C HIS A 52 -6.05 4.98 -6.68
N HIS A 53 -6.44 6.24 -6.49
CA HIS A 53 -6.14 6.98 -5.27
C HIS A 53 -7.38 7.03 -4.37
N HIS A 54 -7.39 6.18 -3.35
CA HIS A 54 -8.45 6.16 -2.32
C HIS A 54 -7.96 6.62 -0.95
N ALA A 55 -6.64 6.78 -0.77
CA ALA A 55 -6.08 7.32 0.45
C ALA A 55 -6.31 8.84 0.48
N PRO A 56 -6.63 9.43 1.64
CA PRO A 56 -6.58 10.87 1.79
C PRO A 56 -5.15 11.31 2.09
N THR A 57 -4.86 12.60 1.91
CA THR A 57 -3.68 13.20 2.55
C THR A 57 -3.85 13.07 4.06
N TRP A 58 -2.95 12.33 4.71
CA TRP A 58 -3.11 11.99 6.12
C TRP A 58 -2.48 13.05 7.01
N HIS A 59 -3.31 13.97 7.50
CA HIS A 59 -2.89 15.03 8.42
C HIS A 59 -2.96 14.56 9.88
N PHE A 60 -2.00 13.72 10.29
CA PHE A 60 -1.98 13.11 11.62
C PHE A 60 -2.05 14.10 12.78
N GLU A 61 -1.46 15.29 12.64
CA GLU A 61 -1.47 16.34 13.65
C GLU A 61 -2.90 16.82 13.99
N LYS A 62 -3.83 16.66 13.05
CA LYS A 62 -5.24 17.04 13.18
C LYS A 62 -6.13 15.87 13.61
N GLU A 63 -5.56 14.68 13.80
CA GLU A 63 -6.31 13.49 14.20
C GLU A 63 -6.78 13.57 15.64
N ILE A 64 -7.91 12.93 15.91
CA ILE A 64 -8.47 12.84 17.25
C ILE A 64 -7.61 11.95 18.16
N THR A 65 -7.69 12.18 19.48
CA THR A 65 -6.81 11.54 20.47
C THR A 65 -6.79 10.02 20.38
N ILE A 66 -7.96 9.37 20.28
CA ILE A 66 -8.02 7.90 20.22
C ILE A 66 -7.33 7.30 18.97
N VAL A 67 -7.33 8.03 17.84
CA VAL A 67 -6.62 7.61 16.64
C VAL A 67 -5.13 7.79 16.84
N ARG A 68 -4.71 8.92 17.41
CA ARG A 68 -3.30 9.18 17.74
C ARG A 68 -2.74 8.15 18.69
N ASP A 69 -3.50 7.79 19.73
CA ASP A 69 -3.13 6.76 20.69
C ASP A 69 -2.95 5.41 19.99
N LEU A 70 -3.87 5.01 19.12
CA LEU A 70 -3.74 3.79 18.34
C LEU A 70 -2.49 3.79 17.44
N VAL A 71 -2.20 4.91 16.76
CA VAL A 71 -1.04 5.04 15.87
C VAL A 71 0.28 4.93 16.65
N MET A 72 0.38 5.62 17.78
CA MET A 72 1.55 5.54 18.66
C MET A 72 1.71 4.13 19.21
N LEU A 73 0.59 3.49 19.60
CA LEU A 73 0.59 2.14 20.16
C LEU A 73 1.14 1.10 19.20
N VAL A 74 0.78 1.20 17.92
CA VAL A 74 1.28 0.26 16.92
C VAL A 74 2.64 0.66 16.35
N GLY A 75 3.21 1.82 16.69
CA GLY A 75 4.50 2.28 16.18
C GLY A 75 4.46 2.80 14.75
N LEU A 76 3.38 3.51 14.41
CA LEU A 76 3.13 4.11 13.09
C LEU A 76 3.15 5.64 13.13
N ASP A 77 3.66 6.24 14.20
CA ASP A 77 3.76 7.69 14.35
C ASP A 77 4.57 8.36 13.22
N ARG A 78 5.55 7.65 12.64
CA ARG A 78 6.40 8.17 11.56
C ARG A 78 5.69 8.25 10.20
N ILE A 79 4.64 7.46 9.94
CA ILE A 79 4.01 7.45 8.60
C ILE A 79 3.21 8.73 8.30
N SER A 80 2.88 9.52 9.31
CA SER A 80 2.22 10.79 9.08
C SER A 80 3.07 11.78 8.30
N GLU A 81 4.39 11.63 8.36
CA GLU A 81 5.35 12.55 7.72
C GLU A 81 5.49 12.29 6.21
N ILE A 82 4.98 11.15 5.71
CA ILE A 82 5.19 10.69 4.32
C ILE A 82 3.93 10.71 3.46
N SER A 83 2.87 11.42 3.86
CA SER A 83 1.64 11.47 3.07
C SER A 83 1.86 12.19 1.74
N TYR A 84 1.78 11.46 0.62
CA TYR A 84 1.88 12.01 -0.73
C TYR A 84 0.51 12.30 -1.33
N GLU A 85 0.35 13.48 -1.91
CA GLU A 85 -0.90 13.91 -2.53
C GLU A 85 -1.05 13.42 -3.99
N HIS A 86 0.06 13.13 -4.66
CA HIS A 86 0.08 12.84 -6.10
C HIS A 86 0.94 11.62 -6.46
N TYR A 87 0.37 10.73 -7.28
CA TYR A 87 1.05 9.55 -7.81
C TYR A 87 1.25 9.68 -9.32
N ASN A 88 2.46 9.43 -9.80
CA ASN A 88 2.76 9.46 -11.22
C ASN A 88 2.59 8.06 -11.82
N ALA A 89 1.48 7.84 -12.54
CA ALA A 89 1.17 6.56 -13.17
C ALA A 89 2.25 6.08 -14.15
N ARG A 90 2.96 6.99 -14.83
CA ARG A 90 4.08 6.63 -15.71
C ARG A 90 5.25 6.12 -14.91
N LEU A 91 5.69 6.89 -13.90
CA LEU A 91 6.80 6.48 -13.03
C LEU A 91 6.52 5.11 -12.39
N ILE A 92 5.31 4.92 -11.87
CA ILE A 92 4.89 3.65 -11.28
C ILE A 92 4.95 2.53 -12.34
N SER A 93 4.41 2.75 -13.54
CA SER A 93 4.45 1.75 -14.62
C SER A 93 5.88 1.37 -14.99
N THR A 94 6.78 2.36 -15.08
CA THR A 94 8.21 2.15 -15.34
C THR A 94 8.84 1.30 -14.25
N ILE A 95 8.56 1.55 -12.96
CA ILE A 95 9.05 0.72 -11.85
C ILE A 95 8.62 -0.74 -12.02
N TYR A 96 7.36 -1.01 -12.36
CA TYR A 96 6.88 -2.37 -12.62
C TYR A 96 7.50 -3.01 -13.86
N GLU A 97 7.86 -2.22 -14.87
CA GLU A 97 8.53 -2.72 -16.07
C GLU A 97 9.98 -3.16 -15.79
N HIS A 98 10.63 -2.57 -14.79
CA HIS A 98 12.02 -2.90 -14.41
C HIS A 98 12.11 -4.00 -13.34
N TRP A 99 11.01 -4.37 -12.67
CA TRP A 99 11.01 -5.36 -11.60
C TRP A 99 11.13 -6.80 -12.10
N GLN A 100 11.98 -7.62 -11.48
CA GLN A 100 12.06 -9.06 -11.73
C GLN A 100 11.55 -9.88 -10.55
N PRO A 101 10.35 -10.49 -10.65
CA PRO A 101 9.69 -11.19 -9.53
C PRO A 101 10.43 -12.39 -8.95
N LYS A 102 11.36 -12.99 -9.71
CA LYS A 102 12.08 -14.19 -9.26
C LYS A 102 13.32 -13.87 -8.43
N ALA A 103 13.95 -12.73 -8.71
CA ALA A 103 15.14 -12.27 -8.01
C ALA A 103 14.81 -11.26 -6.90
N ASN A 104 13.59 -10.70 -6.91
CA ASN A 104 13.21 -9.54 -6.09
C ASN A 104 14.14 -8.34 -6.31
N THR A 105 14.46 -8.07 -7.58
CA THR A 105 15.47 -7.09 -8.00
C THR A 105 14.95 -6.28 -9.19
N PHE A 106 15.25 -4.98 -9.21
CA PHE A 106 15.08 -4.12 -10.37
C PHE A 106 16.26 -4.21 -11.32
N TYR A 107 15.99 -4.18 -12.62
CA TYR A 107 17.00 -4.18 -13.67
C TYR A 107 16.96 -2.85 -14.40
N PHE A 108 17.93 -1.97 -14.13
CA PHE A 108 18.11 -0.70 -14.83
C PHE A 108 19.33 -0.76 -15.76
N ILE A 109 19.46 0.24 -16.64
CA ILE A 109 20.61 0.37 -17.56
C ILE A 109 21.97 0.42 -16.82
N TRP A 110 21.97 0.84 -15.54
CA TRP A 110 23.17 0.90 -14.69
C TRP A 110 23.37 -0.35 -13.83
N GLY A 111 22.48 -1.34 -13.91
CA GLY A 111 22.62 -2.63 -13.23
C GLY A 111 21.42 -3.04 -12.39
N GLU A 112 21.66 -4.05 -11.55
CA GLU A 112 20.70 -4.63 -10.62
C GLU A 112 20.56 -3.79 -9.34
N MET A 113 19.34 -3.61 -8.85
CA MET A 113 19.04 -2.87 -7.62
C MET A 113 17.96 -3.57 -6.81
N THR A 114 18.23 -3.88 -5.55
CA THR A 114 17.29 -4.54 -4.63
C THR A 114 17.01 -3.62 -3.46
N LEU A 115 15.74 -3.46 -3.08
CA LEU A 115 15.38 -2.72 -1.88
C LEU A 115 15.63 -3.58 -0.64
N SER A 116 16.26 -3.00 0.36
CA SER A 116 16.56 -3.60 1.65
C SER A 116 15.68 -3.00 2.76
N LEU A 117 15.76 -3.57 3.96
CA LEU A 117 15.11 -3.02 5.15
C LEU A 117 15.69 -1.66 5.54
N ASP A 118 16.97 -1.42 5.28
CA ASP A 118 17.62 -0.13 5.54
C ASP A 118 17.04 0.97 4.64
N ASP A 119 16.77 0.66 3.36
CA ASP A 119 16.11 1.60 2.44
C ASP A 119 14.71 1.96 2.92
N VAL A 120 13.97 0.97 3.44
CA VAL A 120 12.64 1.20 4.02
C VAL A 120 12.75 2.08 5.27
N GLN A 121 13.68 1.80 6.16
CA GLN A 121 13.88 2.63 7.34
C GLN A 121 14.30 4.06 6.98
N TYR A 122 15.14 4.24 5.97
CA TYR A 122 15.61 5.56 5.54
C TYR A 122 14.53 6.37 4.80
N LEU A 123 13.77 5.74 3.90
CA LEU A 123 12.78 6.42 3.06
C LEU A 123 11.46 6.69 3.77
N ILE A 124 11.00 5.75 4.61
CA ILE A 124 9.68 5.82 5.24
C ILE A 124 9.72 5.83 6.77
N GLY A 125 10.90 5.69 7.39
CA GLY A 125 11.05 5.77 8.84
C GLY A 125 10.53 4.57 9.62
N LEU A 126 10.17 3.47 8.94
CA LEU A 126 9.59 2.29 9.57
C LEU A 126 10.66 1.30 10.00
N SER A 127 10.59 0.84 11.26
CA SER A 127 11.57 -0.07 11.84
C SER A 127 11.39 -1.50 11.36
N ALA A 128 12.51 -2.21 11.21
CA ALA A 128 12.54 -3.64 10.93
C ALA A 128 12.50 -4.52 12.20
N ASP A 129 12.61 -3.92 13.39
CA ASP A 129 12.61 -4.68 14.64
C ASP A 129 11.20 -5.19 14.97
N SER A 130 11.11 -6.40 15.48
CA SER A 130 9.85 -6.98 15.97
C SER A 130 10.06 -7.83 17.20
N ASP A 131 9.10 -7.79 18.11
CA ASP A 131 9.04 -8.69 19.27
C ASP A 131 8.43 -10.06 18.92
N VAL A 132 7.89 -10.20 17.70
CA VAL A 132 7.21 -11.41 17.22
C VAL A 132 7.78 -11.90 15.88
N PRO A 133 7.86 -13.23 15.66
CA PRO A 133 8.17 -13.79 14.35
C PRO A 133 7.08 -13.39 13.33
N ILE A 134 7.49 -12.87 12.17
CA ILE A 134 6.59 -12.32 11.14
C ILE A 134 5.86 -13.43 10.34
N THR A 135 5.97 -14.68 10.77
CA THR A 135 5.34 -15.84 10.11
C THR A 135 3.88 -15.94 10.50
N GLU A 136 3.04 -15.04 10.00
CA GLU A 136 1.61 -15.28 9.97
C GLU A 136 1.24 -15.78 8.57
N GLY A 137 1.17 -17.10 8.42
CA GLY A 137 0.78 -17.79 7.19
C GLY A 137 -0.67 -17.52 6.77
N SER A 138 -1.26 -18.43 6.00
CA SER A 138 -2.66 -18.28 5.57
C SER A 138 -3.61 -18.30 6.78
N TRP A 139 -4.41 -17.24 6.95
CA TRP A 139 -5.43 -17.18 7.99
C TRP A 139 -6.70 -17.94 7.59
N SER A 140 -7.21 -18.76 8.50
CA SER A 140 -8.53 -19.39 8.34
C SER A 140 -9.65 -18.37 8.43
N LEU A 141 -10.77 -18.65 7.77
CA LEU A 141 -11.98 -17.83 7.87
C LEU A 141 -12.45 -17.67 9.32
N SER A 142 -12.33 -18.73 10.13
CA SER A 142 -12.71 -18.70 11.54
C SER A 142 -11.89 -17.70 12.34
N LYS A 143 -10.55 -17.68 12.17
CA LYS A 143 -9.65 -16.71 12.85
C LYS A 143 -9.98 -15.28 12.44
N LEU A 144 -10.29 -15.04 11.18
CA LEU A 144 -10.72 -13.73 10.71
C LEU A 144 -12.01 -13.27 11.36
N VAL A 145 -13.04 -14.12 11.36
CA VAL A 145 -14.33 -13.82 11.99
C VAL A 145 -14.15 -13.52 13.48
N GLU A 146 -13.26 -14.23 14.17
CA GLU A 146 -12.94 -13.96 15.57
C GLU A 146 -12.32 -12.57 15.77
N ILE A 147 -11.32 -12.21 14.96
CA ILE A 147 -10.65 -10.91 15.02
C ILE A 147 -11.62 -9.78 14.67
N PHE A 148 -12.50 -9.98 13.69
CA PHE A 148 -13.60 -9.08 13.42
C PHE A 148 -14.51 -8.91 14.63
N LYS A 149 -14.89 -10.02 15.28
CA LYS A 149 -15.77 -9.96 16.44
C LYS A 149 -15.10 -9.24 17.61
N LYS A 150 -13.81 -9.46 17.82
CA LYS A 150 -13.07 -8.80 18.89
C LYS A 150 -12.88 -7.30 18.64
N ASN A 151 -12.78 -6.88 17.39
CA ASN A 151 -12.40 -5.51 17.04
C ASN A 151 -13.51 -4.62 16.48
N LEU A 152 -14.66 -5.17 16.02
CA LEU A 152 -15.71 -4.41 15.31
C LEU A 152 -17.17 -4.83 15.68
N TYR A 153 -17.38 -5.79 16.58
CA TYR A 153 -18.67 -6.51 16.76
C TYR A 153 -19.89 -5.71 17.25
N GLN A 154 -19.75 -4.49 17.77
CA GLN A 154 -20.93 -3.76 18.22
C GLN A 154 -21.82 -3.20 17.10
N ASP A 155 -21.44 -3.34 15.82
CA ASP A 155 -22.29 -2.96 14.69
C ASP A 155 -22.62 -4.17 13.79
N ASN A 156 -23.58 -4.98 14.23
CA ASN A 156 -24.05 -6.17 13.49
C ASN A 156 -24.55 -5.83 12.07
N ASN A 157 -25.03 -4.61 11.84
CA ASN A 157 -25.48 -4.15 10.52
C ASN A 157 -24.29 -3.96 9.57
N PHE A 158 -23.18 -3.41 10.08
CA PHE A 158 -21.94 -3.30 9.32
C PHE A 158 -21.39 -4.69 8.94
N PHE A 159 -21.33 -5.63 9.88
CA PHE A 159 -20.86 -7.01 9.61
C PHE A 159 -21.69 -7.71 8.52
N ASN A 160 -23.02 -7.64 8.61
CA ASN A 160 -23.90 -8.23 7.62
C ASN A 160 -23.83 -7.53 6.25
N SER A 161 -23.45 -6.25 6.22
CA SER A 161 -23.20 -5.51 5.00
C SER A 161 -21.87 -5.90 4.32
N ILE A 162 -20.89 -6.43 5.07
CA ILE A 162 -19.64 -7.03 4.56
C ILE A 162 -19.95 -8.43 4.02
N LYS A 163 -20.91 -8.51 3.08
CA LYS A 163 -21.26 -9.74 2.39
C LYS A 163 -19.99 -10.33 1.80
N THR A 164 -19.59 -11.50 2.31
CA THR A 164 -18.47 -12.33 1.89
C THR A 164 -18.73 -12.91 0.50
N GLY A 165 -18.85 -12.04 -0.50
CA GLY A 165 -18.91 -12.39 -1.91
C GLY A 165 -17.53 -12.20 -2.53
N GLY A 166 -16.82 -13.31 -2.73
CA GLY A 166 -15.52 -13.33 -3.42
C GLY A 166 -14.34 -12.95 -2.53
N GLN A 167 -13.75 -13.95 -1.87
CA GLN A 167 -12.60 -13.89 -0.96
C GLN A 167 -12.86 -13.21 0.39
N SER A 168 -12.89 -14.03 1.43
CA SER A 168 -13.40 -13.75 2.78
C SER A 168 -12.65 -12.71 3.62
N ASN A 169 -11.64 -12.05 3.05
CA ASN A 169 -10.68 -11.23 3.80
C ASN A 169 -10.66 -9.78 3.33
N SER A 170 -11.52 -9.40 2.38
CA SER A 170 -11.51 -8.08 1.74
C SER A 170 -12.71 -7.25 2.18
N LEU A 171 -12.48 -6.00 2.55
CA LEU A 171 -13.47 -5.03 3.02
C LEU A 171 -13.54 -3.86 2.06
N SER A 172 -14.74 -3.48 1.63
CA SER A 172 -14.90 -2.34 0.72
C SER A 172 -14.51 -1.03 1.40
N VAL A 173 -13.64 -0.25 0.74
CA VAL A 173 -13.20 1.08 1.21
C VAL A 173 -14.39 2.01 1.44
N ILE A 174 -15.33 2.07 0.50
CA ILE A 174 -16.53 2.91 0.60
C ILE A 174 -17.35 2.57 1.84
N LYS A 175 -17.48 1.27 2.16
CA LYS A 175 -18.21 0.84 3.37
C LYS A 175 -17.49 1.26 4.64
N LEU A 176 -16.16 1.18 4.68
CA LEU A 176 -15.37 1.63 5.82
C LEU A 176 -15.54 3.15 6.02
N VAL A 177 -15.41 3.93 4.95
CA VAL A 177 -15.61 5.39 4.98
C VAL A 177 -16.99 5.74 5.50
N ASN A 178 -18.05 5.15 4.93
CA ASN A 178 -19.42 5.37 5.39
C ASN A 178 -19.65 4.96 6.85
N PHE A 179 -18.86 4.02 7.36
CA PHE A 179 -18.97 3.56 8.74
C PHE A 179 -18.36 4.55 9.73
N TYR A 180 -17.13 5.01 9.49
CA TYR A 180 -16.42 5.86 10.46
C TYR A 180 -16.73 7.35 10.27
N ALA A 181 -17.05 7.79 9.05
CA ALA A 181 -17.29 9.20 8.74
C ALA A 181 -18.43 9.77 9.59
N GLY A 182 -18.18 10.92 10.23
CA GLY A 182 -19.12 11.58 11.13
C GLY A 182 -19.39 10.85 12.46
N LYS A 183 -18.94 9.60 12.66
CA LYS A 183 -18.93 8.95 13.98
C LYS A 183 -17.68 9.32 14.76
N LEU A 184 -16.54 9.42 14.07
CA LEU A 184 -15.22 9.69 14.67
C LEU A 184 -15.22 11.01 15.49
N GLU A 185 -15.72 12.09 14.90
CA GLU A 185 -15.84 13.41 15.54
C GLU A 185 -16.82 13.39 16.73
N LYS A 186 -17.99 12.74 16.57
CA LYS A 186 -19.01 12.64 17.63
C LYS A 186 -18.47 11.99 18.91
N TYR A 187 -17.64 10.96 18.79
CA TYR A 187 -17.07 10.27 19.94
C TYR A 187 -15.94 11.05 20.62
N ASN A 188 -15.32 12.02 19.93
CA ASN A 188 -14.34 12.91 20.55
C ASN A 188 -15.00 13.89 21.53
N ASP A 189 -16.20 14.39 21.20
CA ASP A 189 -16.89 15.44 21.97
C ASP A 189 -17.78 14.91 23.12
N SER A 190 -18.20 13.64 23.05
CA SER A 190 -19.30 13.10 23.90
C SER A 190 -18.86 12.35 25.16
N ILE A 191 -17.58 12.03 25.36
CA ILE A 191 -17.16 11.12 26.45
C ILE A 191 -17.11 11.80 27.84
N GLN A 192 -17.04 13.13 27.91
CA GLN A 192 -16.75 13.85 29.17
C GLN A 192 -17.95 13.98 30.14
N ASN A 193 -19.20 13.82 29.69
CA ASN A 193 -20.39 14.21 30.48
C ASN A 193 -21.39 13.08 30.81
N GLU A 194 -21.04 11.81 30.57
CA GLU A 194 -21.98 10.68 30.70
C GLU A 194 -21.80 9.85 31.98
N ARG A 195 -22.77 8.98 32.29
CA ARG A 195 -22.69 8.06 33.43
C ARG A 195 -21.60 7.00 33.21
N PRO A 196 -20.96 6.44 34.26
CA PRO A 196 -19.83 5.52 34.12
C PRO A 196 -20.08 4.26 33.24
N ALA A 197 -21.30 3.72 33.26
CA ALA A 197 -21.67 2.58 32.42
C ALA A 197 -21.83 2.95 30.93
N GLU A 198 -22.32 4.16 30.65
CA GLU A 198 -22.47 4.72 29.30
C GLU A 198 -21.11 5.13 28.74
N GLN A 199 -20.25 5.73 29.58
CA GLN A 199 -18.86 6.04 29.24
C GLN A 199 -18.10 4.80 28.77
N LYS A 200 -18.18 3.67 29.49
CA LYS A 200 -17.48 2.43 29.11
C LYS A 200 -17.99 1.88 27.77
N LYS A 201 -19.30 1.95 27.52
CA LYS A 201 -19.92 1.50 26.26
C LYS A 201 -19.52 2.41 25.10
N ASN A 202 -19.52 3.72 25.33
CA ASN A 202 -19.18 4.72 24.31
C ASN A 202 -17.69 4.73 24.01
N ALA A 203 -16.82 4.53 25.00
CA ALA A 203 -15.39 4.32 24.78
C ALA A 203 -15.13 3.06 23.92
N MET A 204 -15.85 1.96 24.16
CA MET A 204 -15.74 0.76 23.33
C MET A 204 -16.21 1.01 21.90
N SER A 205 -17.32 1.74 21.72
CA SER A 205 -17.82 2.12 20.39
C SER A 205 -16.86 3.05 19.65
N ALA A 206 -16.28 4.03 20.35
CA ALA A 206 -15.26 4.93 19.82
C ALA A 206 -14.03 4.16 19.33
N LEU A 207 -13.57 3.17 20.11
CA LEU A 207 -12.44 2.33 19.75
C LEU A 207 -12.69 1.53 18.47
N TYR A 208 -13.90 1.00 18.29
CA TYR A 208 -14.26 0.28 17.05
C TYR A 208 -14.29 1.21 15.84
N VAL A 209 -14.80 2.43 16.00
CA VAL A 209 -14.78 3.44 14.93
C VAL A 209 -13.34 3.83 14.58
N ALA A 210 -12.48 4.04 15.58
CA ALA A 210 -11.08 4.35 15.39
C ALA A 210 -10.33 3.18 14.71
N ARG A 211 -10.57 1.94 15.09
CA ARG A 211 -10.01 0.74 14.42
C ARG A 211 -10.47 0.61 12.97
N THR A 212 -11.73 0.90 12.67
CA THR A 212 -12.22 0.93 11.28
C THR A 212 -11.50 1.99 10.45
N TYR A 213 -11.32 3.19 11.02
CA TYR A 213 -10.57 4.26 10.38
C TYR A 213 -9.11 3.84 10.15
N MET A 214 -8.44 3.30 11.16
CA MET A 214 -7.06 2.83 11.06
C MET A 214 -6.88 1.69 10.06
N LEU A 215 -7.87 0.80 9.94
CA LEU A 215 -7.88 -0.25 8.91
C LEU A 215 -7.98 0.35 7.49
N TYR A 216 -8.78 1.39 7.32
CA TYR A 216 -8.85 2.14 6.07
C TYR A 216 -7.52 2.82 5.75
N VAL A 217 -6.91 3.53 6.72
CA VAL A 217 -5.60 4.17 6.54
C VAL A 217 -4.55 3.13 6.17
N LEU A 218 -4.39 2.07 6.97
CA LEU A 218 -3.43 1.01 6.68
C LEU A 218 -3.63 0.38 5.31
N GLY A 219 -4.87 0.03 4.95
CA GLY A 219 -5.16 -0.70 3.73
C GLY A 219 -5.23 0.14 2.47
N THR A 220 -5.26 1.47 2.57
CA THR A 220 -5.27 2.37 1.39
C THR A 220 -3.97 3.14 1.24
N PHE A 221 -3.27 3.42 2.35
CA PHE A 221 -2.04 4.19 2.37
C PHE A 221 -0.81 3.29 2.43
N LEU A 222 -0.68 2.46 3.47
CA LEU A 222 0.56 1.72 3.73
C LEU A 222 0.64 0.39 2.97
N LEU A 223 -0.48 -0.34 2.94
CA LEU A 223 -0.58 -1.68 2.37
C LEU A 223 -1.70 -1.76 1.32
N PRO A 224 -1.67 -0.92 0.27
CA PRO A 224 -2.70 -0.88 -0.76
C PRO A 224 -2.71 -2.15 -1.60
N VAL A 225 -3.91 -2.61 -1.97
CA VAL A 225 -4.09 -3.71 -2.93
C VAL A 225 -4.42 -3.16 -4.33
N LYS A 226 -4.13 -3.93 -5.38
CA LYS A 226 -4.27 -3.51 -6.79
C LYS A 226 -5.60 -2.83 -7.16
N ASN A 227 -6.73 -3.28 -6.61
CA ASN A 227 -8.05 -2.77 -6.95
C ASN A 227 -8.38 -1.45 -6.23
N GLY A 228 -7.69 -1.09 -5.14
CA GLY A 228 -7.94 0.14 -4.36
C GLY A 228 -9.32 0.25 -3.69
N SER A 229 -10.32 -0.48 -4.19
CA SER A 229 -11.71 -0.50 -3.72
C SER A 229 -11.91 -1.34 -2.46
N TYR A 230 -10.89 -2.11 -2.08
CA TYR A 230 -10.92 -3.03 -0.95
C TYR A 230 -9.67 -2.93 -0.09
N VAL A 231 -9.79 -3.26 1.19
CA VAL A 231 -8.66 -3.43 2.12
C VAL A 231 -8.71 -4.81 2.74
N THR A 232 -7.56 -5.36 3.12
CA THR A 232 -7.50 -6.67 3.76
C THR A 232 -7.80 -6.55 5.25
N ALA A 233 -8.84 -7.26 5.70
CA ALA A 233 -9.29 -7.32 7.08
C ALA A 233 -8.25 -7.87 8.07
N ARG A 234 -7.26 -8.61 7.57
CA ARG A 234 -6.15 -9.13 8.38
C ARG A 234 -5.42 -8.03 9.14
N TYR A 235 -5.37 -6.81 8.62
CA TYR A 235 -4.68 -5.71 9.30
C TYR A 235 -5.36 -5.27 10.62
N LEU A 236 -6.60 -5.72 10.89
CA LEU A 236 -7.21 -5.54 12.22
C LEU A 236 -6.42 -6.21 13.35
N HIS A 237 -5.61 -7.22 13.01
CA HIS A 237 -4.72 -7.90 13.94
C HIS A 237 -3.82 -6.95 14.72
N PHE A 238 -3.30 -5.94 14.03
CA PHE A 238 -2.32 -5.02 14.58
C PHE A 238 -2.91 -4.17 15.72
N PHE A 239 -4.24 -4.03 15.77
CA PHE A 239 -4.95 -3.19 16.74
C PHE A 239 -5.63 -3.95 17.87
N GLU A 240 -5.41 -5.25 17.98
CA GLU A 240 -6.00 -6.08 19.03
C GLU A 240 -5.45 -5.72 20.43
N LYS A 241 -6.33 -5.79 21.44
CA LYS A 241 -6.00 -5.35 22.82
C LYS A 241 -4.85 -6.12 23.48
N ASP A 242 -4.70 -7.40 23.17
CA ASP A 242 -3.61 -8.24 23.67
C ASP A 242 -2.27 -7.98 22.96
N LYS A 243 -2.26 -7.08 21.98
CA LYS A 243 -1.10 -6.79 21.11
C LYS A 243 -0.63 -5.34 21.23
N GLU A 244 -1.19 -4.60 22.18
CA GLU A 244 -0.90 -3.20 22.49
C GLU A 244 0.58 -2.94 22.84
N ASN A 245 1.32 -3.96 23.28
CA ASN A 245 2.74 -3.84 23.63
C ASN A 245 3.66 -4.59 22.65
N ILE A 246 3.16 -4.98 21.47
CA ILE A 246 3.98 -5.65 20.47
C ILE A 246 4.63 -4.60 19.58
N LYS A 247 5.96 -4.60 19.52
CA LYS A 247 6.68 -3.91 18.46
C LYS A 247 6.53 -4.71 17.16
N TRP A 248 5.90 -4.10 16.16
CA TRP A 248 5.72 -4.69 14.83
C TRP A 248 6.86 -4.28 13.89
N SER A 249 7.38 -5.24 13.11
CA SER A 249 8.35 -4.94 12.04
C SER A 249 7.62 -4.38 10.81
N TRP A 250 7.18 -3.14 10.92
CA TRP A 250 6.51 -2.46 9.81
C TRP A 250 7.39 -2.36 8.57
N GLY A 251 8.71 -2.20 8.75
CA GLY A 251 9.65 -2.18 7.64
C GLY A 251 9.60 -3.47 6.82
N PHE A 252 9.57 -4.63 7.48
CA PHE A 252 9.45 -5.90 6.78
C PHE A 252 8.06 -6.10 6.17
N ILE A 253 6.98 -5.77 6.89
CA ILE A 253 5.61 -5.90 6.40
C ILE A 253 5.43 -5.09 5.11
N VAL A 254 5.94 -3.86 5.08
CA VAL A 254 5.86 -3.00 3.89
C VAL A 254 6.74 -3.54 2.76
N LEU A 255 7.95 -4.00 3.05
CA LEU A 255 8.85 -4.54 2.02
C LEU A 255 8.29 -5.82 1.38
N GLU A 256 7.76 -6.74 2.20
CA GLU A 256 7.11 -7.97 1.74
C GLU A 256 5.89 -7.65 0.87
N HIS A 257 5.04 -6.73 1.33
CA HIS A 257 3.87 -6.27 0.58
C HIS A 257 4.26 -5.59 -0.74
N LEU A 258 5.32 -4.78 -0.74
CA LEU A 258 5.85 -4.13 -1.94
C LEU A 258 6.35 -5.18 -2.95
N PHE A 259 7.18 -6.12 -2.52
CA PHE A 259 7.69 -7.19 -3.38
C PHE A 259 6.57 -8.06 -3.94
N HIS A 260 5.55 -8.36 -3.13
CA HIS A 260 4.36 -9.08 -3.58
C HIS A 260 3.62 -8.32 -4.68
N ASN A 261 3.36 -7.02 -4.50
CA ASN A 261 2.65 -6.21 -5.49
C ASN A 261 3.46 -6.01 -6.77
N LEU A 262 4.76 -5.72 -6.65
CA LEU A 262 5.71 -5.67 -7.77
C LEU A 262 5.69 -6.99 -8.55
N GLY A 263 5.82 -8.10 -7.83
CA GLY A 263 5.89 -9.44 -8.40
C GLY A 263 4.64 -9.86 -9.15
N THR A 264 3.46 -9.49 -8.63
CA THR A 264 2.18 -9.89 -9.22
C THR A 264 1.70 -8.92 -10.29
N THR A 265 2.08 -7.64 -10.25
CA THR A 265 1.61 -6.62 -11.22
C THR A 265 2.52 -6.50 -12.43
N SER A 266 3.81 -6.85 -12.30
CA SER A 266 4.71 -6.91 -13.43
C SER A 266 4.41 -8.06 -14.40
N ARG A 267 3.61 -9.05 -13.94
CA ARG A 267 3.14 -10.17 -14.75
C ARG A 267 1.85 -9.86 -15.52
N THR A 268 1.70 -10.48 -16.69
CA THR A 268 0.60 -10.32 -17.64
C THR A 268 -0.24 -11.59 -17.79
N ASP A 269 0.11 -12.68 -17.09
CA ASP A 269 -0.57 -13.99 -17.14
C ASP A 269 -1.87 -14.06 -16.33
N GLY A 270 -2.23 -12.98 -15.62
CA GLY A 270 -3.45 -12.88 -14.82
C GLY A 270 -4.45 -11.83 -15.31
N LYS A 271 -4.40 -11.43 -16.58
CA LYS A 271 -5.41 -10.57 -17.23
C LYS A 271 -6.27 -11.36 -18.20
#